data_AF-A0A3G2E7F9-F1
#
_entry.id   AF-A0A3G2E7F9-F1
#
_cell.length_a   1.000
_cell.length_b   1.000
_cell.length_c   1.000
_cell.angle_alpha   90.00
_cell.angle_beta   90.00
_cell.angle_gamma   90.00
#
_symmetry.space_group_name_H-M   'P 1'
#
loop_
_entity.id
_entity.type
_entity.pdbx_description
1 polymer ?
#
loop_
_entity_poly.entity_id
_entity_poly.type
_entity_poly.pdbx_seq_one_letter_code
_entity_poly.pdbx_strand_id
1 'polypeptide(L)'
;MSISALTTGTSGLTANQRALDVAANNIANANTPGFQPQQAEFQEASPAGTGVTLSVEGRKLAASESVSGANANAAKASESRPNGVGLASELTDNLVYKAGFNLSANVVKAADQALGSLIDVKT
;
A
#
# COMPACT_ATOMS: atom_id res chain seq x y z
N MET A 1 -23.87 -4.40 11.83
CA MET A 1 -23.66 -3.44 10.74
C MET A 1 -22.68 -2.33 11.12
N SER A 2 -22.92 -1.56 12.19
CA SER A 2 -22.05 -0.42 12.59
C SER A 2 -20.64 -0.80 13.05
N ILE A 3 -20.50 -1.83 13.91
CA ILE A 3 -19.19 -2.32 14.39
C ILE A 3 -18.34 -2.85 13.23
N SER A 4 -18.94 -3.62 12.33
CA SER A 4 -18.25 -4.14 11.14
C SER A 4 -17.76 -3.01 10.24
N ALA A 5 -18.56 -1.96 10.03
CA ALA A 5 -18.17 -0.80 9.22
C ALA A 5 -17.01 -0.01 9.87
N LEU A 6 -17.01 0.15 11.19
CA LEU A 6 -15.91 0.79 11.92
C LEU A 6 -14.61 -0.03 11.84
N THR A 7 -14.70 -1.35 12.01
CA THR A 7 -13.53 -2.26 11.89
C THR A 7 -12.99 -2.30 10.46
N THR A 8 -13.85 -2.30 9.45
CA THR A 8 -13.44 -2.22 8.03
C THR A 8 -12.85 -0.85 7.71
N GLY A 9 -13.44 0.24 8.20
CA GLY A 9 -12.93 1.59 7.99
C GLY A 9 -11.56 1.81 8.66
N THR A 10 -11.37 1.30 9.87
CA THR A 10 -10.08 1.38 10.58
C THR A 10 -9.00 0.48 9.98
N SER A 11 -9.34 -0.75 9.56
CA SER A 11 -8.41 -1.60 8.80
C SER A 11 -8.01 -0.98 7.46
N GLY A 12 -8.96 -0.43 6.71
CA GLY A 12 -8.67 0.32 5.48
C GLY A 12 -7.76 1.54 5.72
N LEU A 13 -7.97 2.27 6.81
CA LEU A 13 -7.16 3.44 7.17
C LEU A 13 -5.72 3.03 7.49
N THR A 14 -5.54 2.01 8.33
CA THR A 14 -4.20 1.51 8.69
C THR A 14 -3.47 0.86 7.50
N ALA A 15 -4.19 0.18 6.61
CA ALA A 15 -3.65 -0.38 5.38
C ALA A 15 -3.12 0.71 4.44
N ASN A 16 -3.94 1.72 4.13
CA ASN A 16 -3.52 2.84 3.28
C ASN A 16 -2.39 3.66 3.92
N GLN A 17 -2.39 3.81 5.24
CA GLN A 17 -1.29 4.47 5.96
C GLN A 17 0.05 3.73 5.76
N ARG A 18 0.07 2.40 5.93
CA ARG A 18 1.29 1.60 5.70
C ARG A 18 1.78 1.69 4.26
N ALA A 19 0.85 1.68 3.30
CA ALA A 19 1.21 1.82 1.88
C ALA A 19 1.81 3.21 1.57
N LEU A 20 1.28 4.27 2.20
CA LEU A 20 1.86 5.63 2.12
C LEU A 20 3.27 5.69 2.70
N ASP A 21 3.52 5.00 3.83
CA ASP A 21 4.84 4.97 4.46
C ASP A 21 5.89 4.28 3.56
N VAL A 22 5.50 3.20 2.88
CA VAL A 22 6.36 2.49 1.91
C VAL A 22 6.67 3.38 0.71
N ALA A 23 5.65 3.98 0.09
CA ALA A 23 5.84 4.90 -1.04
C ALA A 23 6.70 6.12 -0.65
N ALA A 24 6.50 6.67 0.56
CA ALA A 24 7.32 7.76 1.09
C ALA A 24 8.79 7.35 1.25
N ASN A 25 9.05 6.12 1.74
CA ASN A 25 10.41 5.58 1.84
C ASN A 25 11.07 5.45 0.46
N ASN A 26 10.33 4.94 -0.53
CA ASN A 26 10.83 4.80 -1.90
C ASN A 26 11.17 6.16 -2.53
N ILE A 27 10.28 7.15 -2.39
CA ILE A 27 10.48 8.51 -2.92
C ILE A 27 11.68 9.18 -2.22
N ALA A 28 11.80 9.06 -0.90
CA ALA A 28 12.89 9.66 -0.13
C ALA A 28 14.26 9.07 -0.52
N ASN A 29 14.31 7.76 -0.79
CA ASN A 29 15.53 7.06 -1.17
C ASN A 29 15.72 6.92 -2.68
N ALA A 30 14.91 7.61 -3.50
CA ALA A 30 14.95 7.47 -4.95
C ALA A 30 16.30 7.89 -5.56
N ASN A 31 17.08 8.72 -4.88
CA ASN A 31 18.43 9.13 -5.31
C ASN A 31 19.58 8.44 -4.53
N THR A 32 19.28 7.50 -3.63
CA THR A 32 20.29 6.81 -2.79
C THR A 32 20.90 5.62 -3.54
N PRO A 33 22.20 5.62 -3.90
CA PRO A 33 22.78 4.53 -4.69
C PRO A 33 22.64 3.16 -4.03
N GLY A 34 22.20 2.15 -4.80
CA GLY A 34 22.05 0.77 -4.32
C GLY A 34 20.76 0.52 -3.52
N PHE A 35 19.87 1.51 -3.41
CA PHE A 35 18.55 1.34 -2.80
C PHE A 35 17.65 0.44 -3.66
N GLN A 36 16.90 -0.43 -2.99
CA GLN A 36 15.92 -1.33 -3.62
C GLN A 36 14.51 -0.95 -3.16
N PRO A 37 13.60 -0.56 -4.08
CA PRO A 37 12.24 -0.20 -3.72
C PRO A 37 11.49 -1.36 -3.08
N GLN A 38 10.54 -1.02 -2.20
CA GLN A 38 9.59 -1.96 -1.63
C GLN A 38 8.19 -1.68 -2.17
N GLN A 39 7.39 -2.72 -2.39
CA GLN A 39 6.01 -2.54 -2.82
C GLN A 39 5.05 -2.99 -1.72
N ALA A 40 4.02 -2.18 -1.48
CA ALA A 40 2.93 -2.53 -0.57
C ALA A 40 1.94 -3.45 -1.31
N GLU A 41 1.65 -4.61 -0.73
CA GLU A 41 0.68 -5.56 -1.27
C GLU A 41 -0.52 -5.63 -0.32
N PHE A 42 -1.72 -5.43 -0.84
CA PHE A 42 -2.94 -5.52 -0.05
C PHE A 42 -3.43 -6.96 -0.08
N GLN A 43 -3.69 -7.55 1.08
CA GLN A 43 -4.38 -8.82 1.20
C GLN A 43 -5.60 -8.71 2.11
N GLU A 44 -6.62 -9.47 1.75
CA GLU A 44 -7.81 -9.63 2.57
C GLU A 44 -7.59 -10.78 3.55
N ALA A 45 -7.52 -10.44 4.84
CA ALA A 45 -7.59 -11.39 5.94
C ALA A 45 -9.08 -11.72 6.21
N SER A 46 -9.51 -12.90 5.77
CA SER A 46 -10.79 -13.47 6.16
C SER A 46 -10.80 -13.76 7.68
N PRO A 47 -11.88 -13.43 8.43
CA PRO A 47 -13.22 -13.10 7.93
C PRO A 47 -13.55 -11.60 7.85
N ALA A 48 -12.66 -10.67 8.23
CA ALA A 48 -13.04 -9.26 8.35
C ALA A 48 -11.88 -8.24 8.49
N GLY A 49 -10.77 -8.37 7.76
CA GLY A 49 -9.75 -7.30 7.77
C GLY A 49 -8.94 -7.23 6.48
N THR A 50 -8.60 -6.03 6.02
CA THR A 50 -7.57 -5.83 5.01
C THR A 50 -6.22 -5.65 5.72
N GLY A 51 -5.27 -6.53 5.47
CA GLY A 51 -3.89 -6.43 5.94
C GLY A 51 -2.97 -6.09 4.77
N VAL A 52 -2.06 -5.14 4.94
CA VAL A 52 -0.97 -4.93 3.98
C VAL A 52 0.18 -5.86 4.36
N THR A 53 0.54 -6.78 3.47
CA THR A 53 1.82 -7.46 3.57
C THR A 53 2.85 -6.67 2.79
N LEU A 54 4.04 -6.55 3.38
CA LEU A 54 5.17 -5.96 2.70
C LEU A 54 5.94 -7.14 2.11
N SER A 55 5.89 -7.30 0.80
CA SER A 55 6.59 -8.37 0.10
C SER A 55 8.10 -8.12 0.14
N VAL A 56 8.74 -8.56 1.23
CA VAL A 56 10.21 -8.71 1.34
C VAL A 56 10.69 -10.01 0.69
N GLU A 57 9.80 -10.97 0.46
CA GLU A 57 10.01 -12.25 -0.23
C GLU A 57 10.56 -12.14 -1.66
N GLY A 58 10.33 -11.01 -2.36
CA GLY A 58 10.88 -10.78 -3.70
C GLY A 58 12.42 -10.81 -3.76
N ARG A 59 13.10 -10.52 -2.63
CA ARG A 59 14.57 -10.62 -2.55
C ARG A 59 15.10 -12.05 -2.40
N LYS A 60 14.30 -12.98 -1.86
CA LYS A 60 14.76 -14.34 -1.61
C LYS A 60 14.54 -15.25 -2.82
N LEU A 61 13.51 -14.97 -3.64
CA LEU A 61 13.26 -15.69 -4.90
C LEU A 61 14.16 -15.19 -6.05
N ALA A 62 14.38 -13.88 -6.19
CA ALA A 62 15.25 -13.32 -7.24
C ALA A 62 16.73 -13.75 -7.09
N ALA A 63 17.18 -14.04 -5.87
CA ALA A 63 18.52 -14.58 -5.61
C ALA A 63 18.67 -16.07 -5.96
N SER A 64 17.56 -16.82 -6.10
CA SER A 64 17.58 -18.25 -6.45
C SER A 64 17.31 -18.53 -7.94
N GLU A 65 16.77 -17.57 -8.70
CA GLU A 65 16.37 -17.76 -10.10
C GLU A 65 17.34 -17.14 -11.13
N SER A 66 18.38 -16.44 -10.67
CA SER A 66 19.35 -15.75 -11.54
C SER A 66 20.41 -16.66 -12.19
N VAL A 67 20.30 -18.00 -12.12
CA VAL A 67 21.37 -18.90 -12.64
C VAL A 67 20.99 -19.74 -13.87
N SER A 68 19.72 -19.93 -14.27
CA SER A 68 19.46 -20.90 -15.37
C SER A 68 18.43 -20.50 -16.43
N GLY A 69 18.45 -19.24 -16.85
CA GLY A 69 18.11 -18.89 -18.23
C GLY A 69 16.73 -18.29 -18.45
N ALA A 70 16.71 -17.01 -18.78
CA ALA A 70 15.70 -16.43 -19.66
C ALA A 70 16.19 -15.08 -20.23
N ASN A 71 16.43 -15.09 -21.55
CA ASN A 71 16.32 -13.96 -22.47
C ASN A 71 17.39 -12.84 -22.48
N ALA A 72 18.29 -12.94 -23.46
CA ALA A 72 19.28 -11.93 -23.85
C ALA A 72 18.72 -10.63 -24.48
N ASN A 73 17.39 -10.48 -24.65
CA ASN A 73 16.76 -9.26 -25.17
C ASN A 73 16.19 -8.29 -24.12
N ALA A 74 16.18 -8.64 -22.83
CA ALA A 74 15.83 -7.68 -21.76
C ALA A 74 16.98 -6.72 -21.39
N ALA A 75 18.18 -6.98 -21.90
CA ALA A 75 19.39 -6.22 -21.57
C ALA A 75 19.48 -4.84 -22.24
N LYS A 76 18.65 -4.53 -23.26
CA LYS A 76 18.68 -3.25 -23.98
C LYS A 76 17.72 -2.16 -23.48
N ALA A 77 17.00 -2.40 -22.38
CA ALA A 77 16.22 -1.37 -21.68
C ALA A 77 16.81 -1.02 -20.29
N SER A 78 18.00 -1.53 -19.97
CA SER A 78 18.80 -1.13 -18.81
C SER A 78 19.64 0.12 -19.09
N GLU A 79 19.12 1.06 -19.87
CA GLU A 79 19.76 2.36 -20.03
C GLU A 79 19.22 3.35 -18.99
N SER A 80 20.03 3.56 -17.95
CA SER A 80 20.05 4.74 -17.07
C SER A 80 18.76 5.12 -16.33
N ARG A 81 18.56 4.58 -15.13
CA ARG A 81 18.02 5.36 -14.00
C ARG A 81 18.79 5.04 -12.72
N PRO A 82 19.22 6.04 -11.93
CA PRO A 82 19.65 5.80 -10.56
C PRO A 82 18.42 5.25 -9.82
N ASN A 83 18.56 3.99 -9.39
CA ASN A 83 17.57 3.20 -8.64
C ASN A 83 16.33 2.83 -9.46
N GLY A 84 15.84 1.59 -9.30
CA GLY A 84 14.62 1.08 -9.97
C GLY A 84 13.31 1.77 -9.51
N VAL A 85 13.40 2.94 -8.88
CA VAL A 85 12.27 3.70 -8.35
C VAL A 85 11.70 4.61 -9.43
N GLY A 86 10.50 4.29 -9.92
CA GLY A 86 9.77 5.17 -10.83
C GLY A 86 9.03 6.26 -10.08
N LEU A 87 9.66 7.42 -9.78
CA LEU A 87 9.04 8.50 -8.98
C LEU A 87 7.63 8.91 -9.46
N ALA A 88 7.38 8.90 -10.77
CA ALA A 88 6.06 9.23 -11.32
C ALA A 88 5.00 8.16 -10.99
N SER A 89 5.39 6.87 -10.99
CA SER A 89 4.53 5.78 -10.53
C SER A 89 4.28 5.92 -9.04
N GLU A 90 5.33 6.09 -8.24
CA GLU A 90 5.25 6.25 -6.78
C GLU A 90 4.36 7.42 -6.36
N LEU A 91 4.42 8.55 -7.09
CA LEU A 91 3.55 9.70 -6.81
C LEU A 91 2.08 9.41 -7.15
N THR A 92 1.84 8.67 -8.24
CA THR A 92 0.49 8.26 -8.64
C THR A 92 -0.07 7.26 -7.63
N ASP A 93 0.74 6.29 -7.20
CA ASP A 93 0.38 5.33 -6.16
C ASP A 93 0.11 6.03 -4.83
N ASN A 94 0.92 7.04 -4.47
CA ASN A 94 0.69 7.88 -3.30
C ASN A 94 -0.66 8.61 -3.35
N LEU A 95 -1.04 9.12 -4.53
CA LEU A 95 -2.34 9.77 -4.72
C LEU A 95 -3.50 8.78 -4.52
N VAL A 96 -3.37 7.56 -5.05
CA VAL A 96 -4.36 6.50 -4.87
C VAL A 96 -4.48 6.10 -3.39
N TYR A 97 -3.36 5.90 -2.69
CA TYR A 97 -3.38 5.59 -1.26
C TYR A 97 -3.95 6.73 -0.42
N LYS A 98 -3.68 8.00 -0.76
CA LYS A 98 -4.31 9.15 -0.11
C LYS A 98 -5.82 9.18 -0.33
N ALA A 99 -6.29 8.87 -1.54
CA ALA A 99 -7.72 8.77 -1.81
C ALA A 99 -8.36 7.64 -0.98
N GLY A 100 -7.73 6.46 -0.91
CA GLY A 100 -8.17 5.34 -0.09
C GLY A 100 -8.20 5.65 1.42
N PHE A 101 -7.19 6.36 1.92
CA PHE A 101 -7.15 6.83 3.30
C PHE A 101 -8.32 7.78 3.62
N ASN A 102 -8.56 8.77 2.76
CA ASN A 102 -9.67 9.72 2.94
C ASN A 102 -11.04 9.02 2.87
N LEU A 103 -11.20 8.06 1.96
CA LEU A 103 -12.41 7.25 1.88
C LEU A 103 -12.64 6.46 3.18
N SER A 104 -11.60 5.79 3.68
CA SER A 104 -11.67 5.02 4.94
C SER A 104 -12.03 5.92 6.12
N ALA A 105 -11.45 7.13 6.18
CA ALA A 105 -11.78 8.14 7.20
C ALA A 105 -13.25 8.61 7.11
N ASN A 106 -13.77 8.81 5.89
CA ASN A 106 -15.18 9.17 5.70
C ASN A 106 -16.13 8.05 6.12
N VAL A 107 -15.79 6.78 5.89
CA VAL A 107 -16.57 5.63 6.36
C VAL A 107 -16.63 5.59 7.88
N VAL A 108 -15.48 5.79 8.56
CA VAL A 108 -15.43 5.88 10.02
C VAL A 108 -16.29 7.04 10.53
N LYS A 109 -16.19 8.21 9.90
CA LYS A 109 -16.99 9.39 10.25
C LYS A 109 -18.50 9.16 10.06
N ALA A 110 -18.90 8.53 8.95
CA ALA A 110 -20.30 8.23 8.69
C ALA A 110 -20.84 7.18 9.69
N ALA A 111 -20.03 6.18 10.04
CA ALA A 111 -20.38 5.20 11.06
C ALA A 111 -20.56 5.85 12.45
N ASP A 112 -19.68 6.78 12.82
CA ASP A 112 -19.78 7.56 14.06
C ASP A 112 -21.04 8.44 14.09
N GLN A 113 -21.32 9.18 13.01
CA GLN A 113 -22.53 9.99 12.89
C GLN A 113 -23.82 9.16 12.99
N ALA A 114 -23.84 7.96 12.40
CA ALA A 114 -24.99 7.05 12.48
C ALA A 114 -25.19 6.50 13.90
N LEU A 115 -24.11 6.32 14.68
CA LEU A 115 -24.20 5.97 16.10
C LEU A 115 -24.70 7.15 16.93
N GLY A 116 -24.22 8.36 16.64
CA GLY A 116 -24.65 9.59 17.31
C GLY A 116 -26.15 9.85 17.13
N SER A 117 -26.65 9.79 15.90
CA SER A 117 -28.09 10.00 15.63
C SER A 117 -28.98 8.92 16.25
N LEU A 118 -28.49 7.67 16.36
CA LEU A 118 -29.22 6.58 17.00
C LEU A 118 -29.30 6.75 18.52
N ILE A 119 -28.25 7.32 19.14
CA ILE A 119 -28.27 7.66 20.56
C ILE A 119 -29.25 8.81 20.82
N ASP A 120 -29.22 9.84 19.98
CA ASP A 120 -30.04 11.06 20.14
C ASP A 120 -31.55 10.78 20.07
N VAL A 121 -31.97 9.80 19.25
CA VAL A 121 -33.38 9.37 19.13
C VAL A 121 -33.88 8.58 20.36
N LYS A 122 -32.99 8.03 21.18
CA LYS A 122 -33.35 7.16 22.31
C LYS A 122 -33.36 7.89 23.66
N THR A 123 -32.83 9.10 23.71
CA THR A 123 -32.89 10.05 24.85
C THR A 123 -34.02 11.05 24.67
#